data_AF-A0A9X8DL77-F1
#
_entry.id   AF-A0A9X8DL77-F1
#
_cell.length_a   1.000
_cell.length_b   1.000
_cell.length_c   1.000
_cell.angle_alpha   90.00
_cell.angle_beta   90.00
_cell.angle_gamma   90.00
#
_symmetry.space_group_name_H-M   'P 1'
#
loop_
_entity.id
_entity.type
_entity.pdbx_description
1 polymer ?
#
loop_
_entity_poly.entity_id
_entity_poly.type
_entity_poly.pdbx_seq_one_letter_code
_entity_poly.pdbx_strand_id
1 'polypeptide(L)'
;MKWEPYAASRLVSWVVHRAVDGASMLLGVPLFWALHVESFVPHYTQRFQLLVQAYLMAAGRSMRRMLHNQLDLCQHLHRIARDMQTAAATSSLDSQLRARLCALNVSFAGRLSLPLHSKCTLVEFISSECRVLKSPKRPLWLTLETASRTKVRVIFKAGDDVRQDMVTLQLFGLMQQLWRDANIPVQLQLYECVATSPSSGVVEVVGDAITT
;
A
#
# COMPACT_ATOMS: atom_id res chain seq x y z
N MET A 1 -5.21 14.44 14.23
CA MET A 1 -4.00 15.18 13.78
C MET A 1 -4.28 16.36 12.85
N LYS A 2 -5.27 16.32 11.95
CA LYS A 2 -5.64 17.49 11.10
C LYS A 2 -6.19 18.67 11.94
N TRP A 3 -7.03 18.36 12.93
CA TRP A 3 -7.69 19.33 13.82
C TRP A 3 -6.89 19.69 15.07
N GLU A 4 -5.63 19.28 15.14
CA GLU A 4 -4.77 19.61 16.28
C GLU A 4 -4.18 21.03 16.07
N PRO A 5 -4.23 21.92 17.07
CA PRO A 5 -3.79 23.31 16.89
C PRO A 5 -2.29 23.42 16.60
N TYR A 6 -1.49 22.51 17.15
CA TYR A 6 -0.03 22.51 17.01
C TYR A 6 0.48 21.18 16.44
N ALA A 7 1.55 21.22 15.66
CA ALA A 7 2.17 20.02 15.07
C ALA A 7 2.73 19.07 16.15
N ALA A 8 3.31 19.62 17.21
CA ALA A 8 3.74 18.88 18.39
C ALA A 8 2.63 18.90 19.45
N SER A 9 1.76 17.89 19.42
CA SER A 9 0.68 17.75 20.40
C SER A 9 0.75 16.42 21.14
N ARG A 10 0.03 16.32 22.27
CA ARG A 10 -0.04 15.08 23.06
C ARG A 10 -0.57 13.91 22.23
N LEU A 11 -1.57 14.15 21.38
CA LEU A 11 -2.10 13.12 20.47
C LEU A 11 -1.01 12.64 19.50
N VAL A 12 -0.29 13.55 18.87
CA VAL A 12 0.79 13.20 17.92
C VAL A 12 1.87 12.37 18.62
N SER A 13 2.35 12.85 19.77
CA SER A 13 3.37 12.15 20.56
C SER A 13 2.90 10.74 20.95
N TRP A 14 1.67 10.60 21.43
CA TRP A 14 1.09 9.32 21.81
C TRP A 14 0.99 8.34 20.63
N VAL A 15 0.48 8.80 19.48
CA VAL A 15 0.35 7.94 18.28
C VAL A 15 1.73 7.50 17.78
N VAL A 16 2.71 8.41 17.70
CA VAL A 16 4.06 8.09 17.24
C VAL A 16 4.74 7.11 18.19
N HIS A 17 4.63 7.33 19.51
CA HIS A 17 5.17 6.43 20.52
C HIS A 17 4.57 5.02 20.41
N ARG A 18 3.24 4.92 20.27
CA ARG A 18 2.53 3.65 20.04
C ARG A 18 3.00 2.93 18.77
N ALA A 19 3.28 3.68 17.72
CA ALA A 19 3.76 3.14 16.46
C ALA A 19 5.20 2.62 16.53
N VAL A 20 6.03 3.13 17.44
CA VAL A 20 7.44 2.73 17.57
C VAL A 20 7.64 1.60 18.58
N ASP A 21 6.94 1.61 19.71
CA ASP A 21 7.32 0.83 20.92
C ASP A 21 7.01 -0.67 20.93
N GLY A 22 6.10 -1.18 20.10
CA GLY A 22 5.73 -2.60 20.23
C GLY A 22 4.90 -3.21 19.13
N ALA A 23 4.54 -2.42 18.11
CA ALA A 23 3.74 -2.89 16.98
C ALA A 23 4.19 -2.22 15.69
N SER A 24 5.50 -2.02 15.48
CA SER A 24 6.00 -1.16 14.40
C SER A 24 5.56 -1.64 13.01
N MET A 25 5.37 -2.95 12.80
CA MET A 25 4.83 -3.47 11.54
C MET A 25 3.31 -3.28 11.41
N LEU A 26 2.56 -3.38 12.51
CA LEU A 26 1.09 -3.32 12.52
C LEU A 26 0.56 -1.88 12.60
N LEU A 27 1.26 -1.00 13.31
CA LEU A 27 0.87 0.39 13.53
C LEU A 27 1.80 1.35 12.81
N GLY A 28 3.11 1.07 12.79
CA GLY A 28 4.10 1.98 12.22
C GLY A 28 4.05 2.09 10.70
N VAL A 29 3.99 0.96 9.98
CA VAL A 29 3.88 0.98 8.51
C VAL A 29 2.56 1.66 8.06
N PRO A 30 1.37 1.29 8.60
CA PRO A 30 0.14 2.00 8.23
C PRO A 30 0.15 3.48 8.61
N LEU A 31 0.69 3.84 9.78
CA LEU A 31 0.83 5.25 10.17
C LEU A 31 1.71 6.02 9.18
N PHE A 32 2.84 5.45 8.79
CA PHE A 32 3.73 6.07 7.80
C PHE A 32 2.98 6.38 6.50
N TRP A 33 2.28 5.41 5.93
CA TRP A 33 1.57 5.59 4.66
C TRP A 33 0.41 6.59 4.80
N ALA A 34 -0.35 6.53 5.89
CA ALA A 34 -1.40 7.52 6.17
C ALA A 34 -0.85 8.94 6.27
N LEU A 35 0.29 9.14 6.95
CA LEU A 35 0.94 10.44 7.04
C LEU A 35 1.53 10.89 5.70
N HIS A 36 2.16 9.97 4.97
CA HIS A 36 2.81 10.23 3.69
C HIS A 36 1.81 10.72 2.65
N VAL A 37 0.67 10.06 2.51
CA VAL A 37 -0.36 10.44 1.52
C VAL A 37 -0.92 11.83 1.81
N GLU A 38 -1.15 12.16 3.08
CA GLU A 38 -1.63 13.47 3.50
C GLU A 38 -0.58 14.58 3.32
N SER A 39 0.71 14.22 3.27
CA SER A 39 1.80 15.17 3.01
C SER A 39 1.77 15.77 1.59
N PHE A 40 0.99 15.20 0.68
CA PHE A 40 0.76 15.76 -0.66
C PHE A 40 -0.46 16.69 -0.75
N VAL A 41 -1.27 16.78 0.31
CA VAL A 41 -2.48 17.62 0.32
C VAL A 41 -2.08 19.07 0.63
N PRO A 42 -2.29 20.05 -0.29
CA PRO A 42 -1.73 21.40 -0.15
C PRO A 42 -1.99 22.08 1.21
N HIS A 43 -3.19 21.92 1.77
CA HIS A 43 -3.57 22.50 3.06
C HIS A 43 -2.83 21.90 4.27
N TYR A 44 -2.31 20.68 4.12
CA TYR A 44 -1.73 19.89 5.21
C TYR A 44 -0.26 19.54 5.00
N THR A 45 0.30 19.84 3.81
CA THR A 45 1.65 19.47 3.36
C THR A 45 2.70 19.67 4.43
N GLN A 46 2.94 20.91 4.88
CA GLN A 46 4.01 21.21 5.83
C GLN A 46 3.86 20.43 7.13
N ARG A 47 2.64 20.38 7.67
CA ARG A 47 2.34 19.68 8.92
C ARG A 47 2.63 18.18 8.80
N PHE A 48 2.13 17.53 7.76
CA PHE A 48 2.29 16.09 7.59
C PHE A 48 3.70 15.70 7.17
N GLN A 49 4.44 16.56 6.47
CA GLN A 49 5.88 16.36 6.24
C GLN A 49 6.67 16.35 7.56
N LEU A 50 6.38 17.28 8.48
CA LEU A 50 6.99 17.28 9.82
C LEU A 50 6.64 16.01 10.61
N LEU A 51 5.39 15.54 10.52
CA LEU A 51 4.96 14.30 11.19
C LEU A 51 5.64 13.06 10.61
N VAL A 52 5.76 12.97 9.28
CA VAL A 52 6.51 11.90 8.62
C VAL A 52 7.96 11.92 9.09
N GLN A 53 8.60 13.10 9.10
CA GLN A 53 9.98 13.24 9.57
C GLN A 53 10.14 12.84 11.04
N ALA A 54 9.25 13.30 11.92
CA ALA A 54 9.26 12.93 13.33
C ALA A 54 9.13 11.41 13.53
N TYR A 55 8.20 10.78 12.81
CA TYR A 55 8.05 9.32 12.84
C TYR A 55 9.32 8.61 12.33
N LEU A 56 9.90 9.04 11.20
CA LEU A 56 11.12 8.43 10.67
C LEU A 56 12.32 8.60 11.61
N MET A 57 12.43 9.74 12.30
CA MET A 57 13.50 9.99 13.29
C MET A 57 13.36 9.08 14.50
N ALA A 58 12.12 8.85 14.96
CA ALA A 58 11.83 7.90 16.04
C ALA A 58 11.92 6.43 15.57
N ALA A 59 11.68 6.17 14.29
CA ALA A 59 11.76 4.84 13.72
C ALA A 59 13.22 4.34 13.66
N GLY A 60 13.42 3.12 14.16
CA GLY A 60 14.70 2.44 14.08
C GLY A 60 15.22 2.30 12.64
N ARG A 61 16.55 2.12 12.49
CA ARG A 61 17.22 2.06 11.18
C ARG A 61 16.62 1.00 10.24
N SER A 62 16.20 -0.15 10.77
CA SER A 62 15.58 -1.23 9.99
C SER A 62 14.25 -0.79 9.37
N MET A 63 13.35 -0.22 10.16
CA MET A 63 12.06 0.30 9.71
C MET A 63 12.24 1.37 8.63
N ARG A 64 13.13 2.35 8.86
CA ARG A 64 13.42 3.39 7.86
C ARG A 64 13.88 2.82 6.53
N ARG A 65 14.79 1.84 6.54
CA ARG A 65 15.29 1.19 5.32
C ARG A 65 14.17 0.47 4.58
N MET A 66 13.31 -0.24 5.30
CA MET A 66 12.16 -0.92 4.72
C MET A 66 11.21 0.08 4.05
N LEU A 67 10.80 1.13 4.76
CA LEU A 67 9.90 2.16 4.23
C LEU A 67 10.50 2.86 3.00
N HIS A 68 11.81 3.11 3.00
CA HIS A 68 12.50 3.64 1.83
C HIS A 68 12.41 2.70 0.61
N ASN A 69 12.64 1.39 0.81
CA ASN A 69 12.49 0.41 -0.26
C ASN A 69 11.04 0.34 -0.76
N GLN A 70 10.04 0.42 0.15
CA GLN A 70 8.63 0.42 -0.24
C GLN A 70 8.27 1.67 -1.05
N LEU A 71 8.75 2.85 -0.64
CA LEU A 71 8.56 4.10 -1.39
C LEU A 71 9.14 3.99 -2.81
N ASP A 72 10.40 3.55 -2.91
CA ASP A 72 11.07 3.44 -4.21
C ASP A 72 10.37 2.43 -5.12
N LEU A 73 9.94 1.28 -4.58
CA LEU A 73 9.14 0.31 -5.32
C LEU A 73 7.82 0.92 -5.81
N CYS A 74 7.08 1.61 -4.94
CA CYS A 74 5.81 2.26 -5.31
C CYS A 74 6.01 3.32 -6.39
N GLN A 75 7.12 4.07 -6.37
CA GLN A 75 7.46 5.03 -7.42
C GLN A 75 7.74 4.34 -8.76
N HIS A 76 8.46 3.21 -8.75
CA HIS A 76 8.70 2.41 -9.95
C HIS A 76 7.40 1.85 -10.53
N LEU A 77 6.53 1.28 -9.67
CA LEU A 77 5.22 0.76 -10.08
C LEU A 77 4.32 1.87 -10.62
N HIS A 78 4.32 3.07 -10.00
CA HIS A 78 3.59 4.22 -10.49
C HIS A 78 4.05 4.64 -11.90
N ARG A 79 5.37 4.70 -12.13
CA ARG A 79 5.93 5.00 -13.46
C ARG A 79 5.49 3.96 -14.49
N ILE A 80 5.60 2.67 -14.18
CA ILE A 80 5.15 1.58 -15.06
C ILE A 80 3.66 1.70 -15.36
N ALA A 81 2.81 1.91 -14.34
CA ALA A 81 1.37 2.02 -14.50
C ALA A 81 0.99 3.19 -15.43
N ARG A 82 1.63 4.36 -15.24
CA ARG A 82 1.43 5.53 -16.10
C ARG A 82 1.87 5.25 -17.54
N ASP A 83 3.02 4.59 -17.73
CA ASP A 83 3.49 4.23 -19.07
C ASP A 83 2.52 3.25 -19.76
N MET A 84 1.90 2.32 -19.01
CA MET A 84 0.87 1.42 -19.53
C MET A 84 -0.44 2.15 -19.87
N GLN A 85 -0.78 3.23 -19.17
CA GLN A 85 -1.94 4.08 -19.47
C GLN A 85 -1.78 4.86 -20.77
N THR A 86 -0.58 5.36 -21.05
CA THR A 86 -0.29 6.17 -22.24
C THR A 86 0.10 5.34 -23.47
N ALA A 87 0.43 4.06 -23.30
CA ALA A 87 0.80 3.17 -24.39
C ALA A 87 -0.34 2.95 -25.40
N ALA A 88 0.02 2.87 -26.68
CA ALA A 88 -0.91 2.69 -27.80
C ALA A 88 -1.65 1.33 -27.73
N ALA A 89 -2.85 1.28 -28.31
CA ALA A 89 -3.71 0.09 -28.29
C ALA A 89 -3.11 -1.13 -29.02
N THR A 90 -2.19 -0.92 -29.96
CA THR A 90 -1.48 -1.98 -30.70
C THR A 90 -0.34 -2.62 -29.89
N SER A 91 0.02 -2.03 -28.76
CA SER A 91 1.16 -2.48 -27.98
C SER A 91 0.81 -3.69 -27.10
N SER A 92 1.71 -4.67 -27.04
CA SER A 92 1.57 -5.80 -26.11
C SER A 92 1.91 -5.33 -24.69
N LEU A 93 0.91 -4.80 -23.98
CA LEU A 93 1.08 -4.23 -22.64
C LEU A 93 1.60 -5.26 -21.64
N ASP A 94 1.11 -6.49 -21.71
CA ASP A 94 1.53 -7.56 -20.81
C ASP A 94 3.01 -7.91 -21.00
N SER A 95 3.52 -7.96 -22.24
CA SER A 95 4.94 -8.26 -22.45
C SER A 95 5.84 -7.14 -21.93
N GLN A 96 5.43 -5.88 -22.10
CA GLN A 96 6.16 -4.72 -21.56
C GLN A 96 6.16 -4.70 -20.04
N LEU A 97 5.01 -4.94 -19.41
CA LEU A 97 4.90 -5.05 -17.96
C LEU A 97 5.85 -6.14 -17.44
N ARG A 98 5.79 -7.34 -18.02
CA ARG A 98 6.63 -8.48 -17.64
C ARG A 98 8.12 -8.17 -17.72
N ALA A 99 8.57 -7.57 -18.82
CA ALA A 99 9.97 -7.19 -18.99
C ALA A 99 10.44 -6.20 -17.90
N ARG A 100 9.60 -5.21 -17.58
CA ARG A 100 9.91 -4.20 -16.54
C ARG A 100 9.88 -4.79 -15.14
N LEU A 101 8.98 -5.73 -14.84
CA LEU A 101 8.95 -6.44 -13.57
C LEU A 101 10.18 -7.36 -13.39
N CYS A 102 10.62 -8.05 -14.44
CA CYS A 102 11.87 -8.82 -14.39
C CYS A 102 13.08 -7.92 -14.07
N ALA A 103 13.16 -6.73 -14.67
CA ALA A 103 14.20 -5.76 -14.34
C ALA A 103 14.10 -5.29 -12.87
N LEU A 104 12.88 -5.10 -12.34
CA LEU A 104 12.68 -4.78 -10.93
C LEU A 104 13.10 -5.91 -9.98
N ASN A 105 12.85 -7.17 -10.32
CA ASN A 105 13.32 -8.31 -9.52
C ASN A 105 14.84 -8.27 -9.33
N VAL A 106 15.59 -7.92 -10.38
CA VAL A 106 17.05 -7.75 -10.31
C VAL A 106 17.42 -6.57 -9.42
N SER A 107 16.82 -5.39 -9.65
CA SER A 107 17.13 -4.17 -8.88
C SER A 107 16.80 -4.28 -7.40
N PHE A 108 15.72 -5.00 -7.06
CA PHE A 108 15.23 -5.15 -5.69
C PHE A 108 15.60 -6.47 -5.03
N ALA A 109 16.43 -7.34 -5.63
CA ALA A 109 16.81 -8.68 -5.17
C ALA A 109 16.70 -8.91 -3.63
N GLY A 110 15.58 -9.48 -3.17
CA GLY A 110 15.32 -9.80 -1.75
C GLY A 110 14.93 -8.63 -0.83
N ARG A 111 14.72 -7.43 -1.38
CA ARG A 111 14.32 -6.19 -0.68
C ARG A 111 12.88 -5.77 -0.96
N LEU A 112 12.11 -6.60 -1.67
CA LEU A 112 10.71 -6.30 -1.99
C LEU A 112 9.87 -6.33 -0.71
N SER A 113 9.08 -5.28 -0.54
CA SER A 113 8.09 -5.16 0.52
C SER A 113 6.95 -4.30 0.00
N LEU A 114 5.71 -4.71 0.26
CA LEU A 114 4.52 -3.95 -0.09
C LEU A 114 3.93 -3.27 1.15
N PRO A 115 3.28 -2.11 0.99
CA PRO A 115 2.61 -1.41 2.08
C PRO A 115 1.58 -2.26 2.84
N LEU A 116 0.84 -3.11 2.12
CA LEU A 116 -0.22 -3.98 2.66
C LEU A 116 0.34 -5.10 3.56
N HIS A 117 1.41 -5.76 3.12
CA HIS A 117 1.87 -6.99 3.75
C HIS A 117 3.20 -6.78 4.47
N SER A 118 3.23 -5.87 5.45
CA SER A 118 4.42 -5.59 6.26
C SER A 118 4.93 -6.81 7.06
N LYS A 119 4.10 -7.84 7.23
CA LYS A 119 4.44 -9.10 7.91
C LYS A 119 4.99 -10.19 6.99
N CYS A 120 4.88 -10.02 5.67
CA CYS A 120 5.33 -11.01 4.70
C CYS A 120 6.62 -10.55 4.03
N THR A 121 7.64 -11.39 4.04
CA THR A 121 8.85 -11.18 3.25
C THR A 121 8.55 -11.56 1.80
N LEU A 122 8.57 -10.59 0.90
CA LEU A 122 8.37 -10.80 -0.53
C LEU A 122 9.73 -11.06 -1.20
N VAL A 123 9.76 -12.04 -2.08
CA VAL A 123 10.99 -12.47 -2.76
C VAL A 123 11.08 -11.80 -4.11
N GLU A 124 10.10 -12.03 -4.97
CA GLU A 124 10.09 -11.55 -6.36
C GLU A 124 8.69 -11.48 -6.97
N PHE A 125 8.55 -10.72 -8.05
CA PHE A 125 7.39 -10.77 -8.93
C PHE A 125 7.41 -12.05 -9.76
N ILE A 126 6.30 -12.80 -9.76
CA ILE A 126 6.07 -13.89 -10.71
C ILE A 126 5.58 -13.25 -12.02
N SER A 127 6.52 -12.71 -12.81
CA SER A 127 6.21 -11.90 -13.98
C SER A 127 5.24 -12.59 -14.94
N SER A 128 5.35 -13.91 -15.16
CA SER A 128 4.44 -14.68 -16.02
C SER A 128 2.95 -14.57 -15.64
N GLU A 129 2.66 -14.37 -14.34
CA GLU A 129 1.31 -14.24 -13.78
C GLU A 129 0.87 -12.78 -13.60
N CYS A 130 1.71 -11.83 -13.99
CA CYS A 130 1.37 -10.40 -14.01
C CYS A 130 0.76 -10.00 -15.35
N ARG A 131 -0.22 -9.08 -15.30
CA ARG A 131 -0.95 -8.58 -16.48
C ARG A 131 -1.50 -7.19 -16.25
N VAL A 132 -1.79 -6.48 -17.33
CA VAL A 132 -2.52 -5.22 -17.29
C VAL A 132 -4.01 -5.51 -17.41
N LEU A 133 -4.81 -5.06 -16.44
CA LEU A 133 -6.26 -5.28 -16.48
C LEU A 133 -6.92 -4.41 -17.54
N LYS A 134 -7.92 -4.97 -18.23
CA LYS A 134 -8.70 -4.29 -19.27
C LYS A 134 -9.73 -3.35 -18.64
N SER A 135 -9.28 -2.19 -18.16
CA SER A 135 -10.16 -1.11 -17.69
C SER A 135 -9.64 0.25 -18.16
N PRO A 136 -10.45 1.33 -18.08
CA PRO A 136 -10.03 2.66 -18.53
C PRO A 136 -8.72 3.14 -17.91
N LYS A 137 -8.48 2.79 -16.63
CA LYS A 137 -7.27 3.19 -15.88
C LYS A 137 -6.14 2.15 -15.94
N ARG A 138 -6.35 1.03 -16.64
CA ARG A 138 -5.33 -0.03 -16.86
C ARG A 138 -4.51 -0.40 -15.61
N PRO A 139 -5.14 -0.78 -14.49
CA PRO A 139 -4.42 -1.12 -13.28
C PRO A 139 -3.58 -2.39 -13.48
N LEU A 140 -2.50 -2.50 -12.72
CA LEU A 140 -1.55 -3.61 -12.84
C LEU A 140 -1.97 -4.74 -11.91
N TRP A 141 -2.25 -5.92 -12.46
CA TRP A 141 -2.36 -7.15 -11.68
C TRP A 141 -0.96 -7.71 -11.44
N LEU A 142 -0.57 -7.77 -10.17
CA LEU A 142 0.77 -8.20 -9.75
C LEU A 142 0.64 -9.46 -8.90
N THR A 143 1.41 -10.48 -9.26
CA THR A 143 1.56 -11.71 -8.48
C THR A 143 3.00 -11.76 -7.96
N LEU A 144 3.16 -11.97 -6.65
CA LEU A 144 4.45 -12.02 -5.98
C LEU A 144 4.59 -13.33 -5.21
N GLU A 145 5.81 -13.83 -5.11
CA GLU A 145 6.16 -14.94 -4.25
C GLU A 145 6.67 -14.43 -2.90
N THR A 146 6.24 -15.08 -1.81
CA THR A 146 6.75 -14.84 -0.46
C THR A 146 7.91 -15.76 -0.13
N ALA A 147 8.67 -15.46 0.92
CA ALA A 147 9.73 -16.33 1.43
C ALA A 147 9.21 -17.72 1.87
N SER A 148 7.92 -17.82 2.21
CA SER A 148 7.22 -19.06 2.51
C SER A 148 6.74 -19.83 1.26
N ARG A 149 7.14 -19.41 0.05
CA ARG A 149 6.71 -19.99 -1.24
C ARG A 149 5.20 -19.97 -1.46
N THR A 150 4.53 -18.97 -0.89
CA THR A 150 3.11 -18.69 -1.14
C THR A 150 2.96 -17.53 -2.10
N LYS A 151 1.85 -17.48 -2.83
CA LYS A 151 1.56 -16.41 -3.77
C LYS A 151 0.71 -15.34 -3.11
N VAL A 152 1.12 -14.09 -3.28
CA VAL A 152 0.34 -12.91 -2.94
C VAL A 152 -0.04 -12.21 -4.22
N ARG A 153 -1.31 -11.80 -4.33
CA ARG A 153 -1.84 -11.11 -5.50
C ARG A 153 -2.33 -9.75 -5.07
N VAL A 154 -1.92 -8.72 -5.80
CA VAL A 154 -2.34 -7.34 -5.55
C VAL A 154 -2.65 -6.64 -6.87
N ILE A 155 -3.51 -5.64 -6.79
CA ILE A 155 -3.77 -4.70 -7.87
C ILE A 155 -3.11 -3.38 -7.50
N PHE A 156 -2.18 -2.93 -8.33
CA PHE A 156 -1.65 -1.57 -8.25
C PHE A 156 -2.50 -0.66 -9.11
N LYS A 157 -3.13 0.35 -8.49
CA LYS A 157 -3.96 1.35 -9.18
C LYS A 157 -3.20 2.67 -9.25
N ALA A 158 -3.11 3.24 -10.45
CA ALA A 158 -2.66 4.61 -10.67
C ALA A 158 -3.80 5.42 -11.31
N GLY A 159 -4.01 6.65 -10.86
CA GLY A 159 -5.13 7.50 -11.25
C GLY A 159 -6.41 7.31 -10.43
N ASP A 160 -6.38 6.52 -9.36
CA ASP A 160 -7.50 6.31 -8.43
C ASP A 160 -7.12 6.76 -7.02
N ASP A 161 -8.01 7.48 -6.34
CA ASP A 161 -7.88 7.80 -4.92
C ASP A 161 -8.52 6.70 -4.08
N VAL A 162 -7.71 5.78 -3.55
CA VAL A 162 -8.19 4.64 -2.76
C VAL A 162 -8.38 4.97 -1.28
N ARG A 163 -8.24 6.24 -0.86
CA ARG A 163 -8.43 6.62 0.55
C ARG A 163 -9.87 6.40 1.02
N GLN A 164 -10.85 6.55 0.13
CA GLN A 164 -12.26 6.29 0.45
C GLN A 164 -12.50 4.80 0.70
N ASP A 165 -11.93 3.92 -0.12
CA ASP A 165 -11.96 2.47 0.08
C ASP A 165 -11.33 2.10 1.44
N MET A 166 -10.19 2.70 1.79
CA MET A 166 -9.52 2.44 3.08
C MET A 166 -10.43 2.74 4.27
N VAL A 167 -11.08 3.91 4.29
CA VAL A 167 -11.99 4.29 5.38
C VAL A 167 -13.20 3.37 5.43
N THR A 168 -13.73 3.01 4.26
CA THR A 168 -14.89 2.09 4.15
C THR A 168 -14.55 0.71 4.72
N LEU A 169 -13.40 0.15 4.36
CA LEU A 169 -12.93 -1.14 4.88
C LEU A 169 -12.65 -1.09 6.39
N GLN A 170 -12.10 0.01 6.90
CA GLN A 170 -11.93 0.20 8.34
C GLN A 170 -13.27 0.22 9.09
N LEU A 171 -14.28 0.89 8.53
CA LEU A 171 -15.63 0.91 9.10
C LEU A 171 -16.25 -0.49 9.11
N PHE A 172 -16.15 -1.25 8.01
CA PHE A 172 -16.60 -2.63 7.98
C PHE A 172 -15.84 -3.52 8.98
N GLY A 173 -14.54 -3.28 9.19
CA GLY A 173 -13.75 -3.96 10.22
C GLY A 173 -14.31 -3.72 11.62
N LEU A 174 -14.65 -2.46 11.94
CA LEU A 174 -15.31 -2.10 13.18
C LEU A 174 -16.69 -2.76 13.31
N MET A 175 -17.53 -2.70 12.27
CA MET A 175 -18.84 -3.33 12.27
C MET A 175 -18.75 -4.84 12.47
N GLN A 176 -17.78 -5.49 11.83
CA GLN A 176 -17.52 -6.92 12.01
C GLN A 176 -17.10 -7.25 13.44
N GLN A 177 -16.36 -6.38 14.12
CA GLN A 177 -16.07 -6.55 15.54
C GLN A 177 -17.35 -6.41 16.39
N LEU A 178 -18.16 -5.39 16.16
CA LEU A 178 -19.41 -5.18 16.89
C LEU A 178 -20.40 -6.34 16.72
N TRP A 179 -20.55 -6.88 15.51
CA TRP A 179 -21.40 -8.05 15.28
C TRP A 179 -20.87 -9.30 15.96
N ARG A 180 -19.54 -9.51 15.96
CA ARG A 180 -18.91 -10.60 16.70
C ARG A 180 -19.22 -10.48 18.20
N ASP A 181 -19.08 -9.30 18.77
CA ASP A 181 -19.36 -9.04 20.20
C ASP A 181 -20.85 -9.24 20.53
N ALA A 182 -21.75 -8.98 19.58
CA ALA A 182 -23.19 -9.20 19.70
C ALA A 182 -23.63 -10.65 19.35
N ASN A 183 -22.71 -11.56 19.05
CA ASN A 183 -22.98 -12.92 18.58
C ASN A 183 -23.85 -13.00 17.31
N ILE A 184 -23.75 -11.98 16.43
CA ILE A 184 -24.44 -11.97 15.14
C ILE A 184 -23.52 -12.61 14.09
N PRO A 185 -23.91 -13.72 13.46
CA PRO A 185 -23.07 -14.41 12.50
C PRO A 185 -23.06 -13.64 11.16
N VAL A 186 -21.97 -12.93 10.89
CA VAL A 186 -21.75 -12.25 9.61
C VAL A 186 -20.45 -12.75 8.98
N GLN A 187 -20.55 -13.23 7.74
CA GLN A 187 -19.40 -13.68 6.95
C GLN A 187 -18.96 -12.56 6.02
N LEU A 188 -18.19 -11.61 6.55
CA LEU A 188 -17.49 -10.60 5.75
C LEU A 188 -16.04 -11.02 5.52
N GLN A 189 -15.62 -11.01 4.26
CA GLN A 189 -14.21 -11.06 3.89
C GLN A 189 -13.76 -9.66 3.47
N LEU A 190 -12.98 -9.02 4.35
CA LEU A 190 -12.41 -7.70 4.08
C LEU A 190 -11.06 -7.90 3.42
N TYR A 191 -10.90 -7.33 2.23
CA TYR A 191 -9.61 -7.21 1.57
C TYR A 191 -8.88 -5.98 2.10
N GLU A 192 -7.56 -6.00 2.01
CA GLU A 192 -6.73 -4.86 2.40
C GLU A 192 -6.57 -3.87 1.23
N CYS A 193 -6.53 -2.57 1.53
CA CYS A 193 -6.06 -1.57 0.57
C CYS A 193 -5.27 -0.46 1.28
N VAL A 194 -4.27 0.08 0.59
CA VAL A 194 -3.40 1.14 1.09
C VAL A 194 -3.14 2.14 -0.02
N ALA A 195 -3.49 3.41 0.22
CA ALA A 195 -3.07 4.50 -0.62
C ALA A 195 -1.57 4.75 -0.45
N THR A 196 -0.87 4.92 -1.58
CA THR A 196 0.56 5.23 -1.64
C THR A 196 0.81 6.66 -2.11
N SER A 197 -0.19 7.30 -2.71
CA SER A 197 -0.24 8.72 -3.04
C SER A 197 -1.71 9.17 -3.11
N PRO A 198 -2.01 10.47 -3.34
CA PRO A 198 -3.39 10.93 -3.52
C PRO A 198 -4.13 10.32 -4.71
N SER A 199 -3.42 9.69 -5.64
CA SER A 199 -3.98 9.11 -6.86
C SER A 199 -3.39 7.74 -7.17
N SER A 200 -2.85 7.04 -6.17
CA SER A 200 -2.34 5.68 -6.36
C SER A 200 -2.44 4.87 -5.08
N GLY A 201 -2.56 3.56 -5.25
CA GLY A 201 -2.55 2.64 -4.12
C GLY A 201 -2.47 1.20 -4.55
N VAL A 202 -2.37 0.35 -3.54
CA VAL A 202 -2.32 -1.11 -3.67
C VAL A 202 -3.57 -1.68 -3.03
N VAL A 203 -4.20 -2.63 -3.73
CA VAL A 203 -5.39 -3.34 -3.26
C VAL A 203 -5.08 -4.83 -3.28
N GLU A 204 -5.42 -5.54 -2.21
CA GLU A 204 -5.33 -6.98 -2.14
C GLU A 204 -6.33 -7.63 -3.12
N VAL A 205 -5.90 -8.72 -3.75
CA VAL A 205 -6.79 -9.56 -4.56
C VAL A 205 -7.30 -10.70 -3.69
N VAL A 206 -8.63 -10.76 -3.54
CA VAL A 206 -9.31 -11.92 -2.97
C VAL A 206 -9.27 -13.09 -3.96
N GLY A 207 -8.82 -14.26 -3.48
CA GLY A 207 -8.81 -15.49 -4.28
C GLY A 207 -10.22 -15.95 -4.66
N ASP A 208 -10.34 -16.63 -5.79
CA ASP A 208 -11.55 -17.33 -6.24
C ASP A 208 -12.83 -16.47 -6.35
N ALA A 209 -12.67 -15.17 -6.61
CA ALA A 209 -13.77 -14.24 -6.86
C ALA A 209 -13.96 -13.96 -8.37
N ILE A 210 -15.21 -13.96 -8.83
CA ILE A 210 -15.62 -13.55 -10.18
C ILE A 210 -16.69 -12.45 -10.04
N THR A 211 -16.56 -11.36 -10.79
CA THR A 211 -17.62 -10.36 -10.90
C THR A 211 -18.73 -10.93 -11.80
N THR A 212 -19.92 -11.13 -11.24
CA THR A 212 -21.14 -11.48 -11.98
C THR A 212 -21.70 -10.29 -12.74
#